data_AF-A0A4Q5U222-F1
#
_entry.id   AF-A0A4Q5U222-F1
#
_cell.length_a   1.000
_cell.length_b   1.000
_cell.length_c   1.000
_cell.angle_alpha   90.00
_cell.angle_beta   90.00
_cell.angle_gamma   90.00
#
_symmetry.space_group_name_H-M   'P 1'
#
loop_
_entity.id
_entity.type
_entity.pdbx_description
1 polymer ?
#
loop_
_entity_poly.entity_id
_entity_poly.type
_entity_poly.pdbx_seq_one_letter_code
_entity_poly.pdbx_strand_id
1 'polypeptide(L)'
;MKKTSMLLLMLFVASAAAFAQNLALENVQRATLRNSDAIREGSEVKGYYFYYESDRIDKRTREFTLRITDNNLATLKDIKFQDTKDTRVLESSFNGTDLIFLIFHEKERNFEYQVYGADGKKKFNYNRELSKKEIKYLELTYLADEEDTYKGLYPIDGIGFISNMPSREDKDYTFQVDFFGTDKKKQWTYIPTDGGKKNMGDYLGTHNGVVYMGVLEYNSNLDQKPDSYIIGLDMATGRQLFKKPTDNGKYRFYPSSMNVVGGKPYIFGEYFNLNANVIKDKSSGFMFLGIDEKGKLTSEKFNSWDLELGKFLDVSAKGRIADFGYMYVHQIIQVANGDVYAIGEGWKKAASGLGIAAQAIGAGGVAAIKIKVTDMIVIQFDKDFNVKGAKVYAKRDNSIELPQGAGLAAGPALAKFIKYNYGGFDYVYSQVNKDRTSFAVCYADWVKEKDYKGATFNAISYNDGKFSQDMIPTKSKATSSQVLPAEQGKVLILEYFKKEKRLSAHFEKLN
;
A
#
# COMPACT_ATOMS: atom_id res chain seq x y z
N MET A 1 1.59 -48.35 45.45
CA MET A 1 1.99 -47.73 44.16
C MET A 1 0.78 -47.31 43.29
N LYS A 2 -0.26 -46.66 43.84
CA LYS A 2 -1.43 -46.19 43.06
C LYS A 2 -1.84 -44.74 43.33
N LYS A 3 -1.12 -44.01 44.20
CA LYS A 3 -1.44 -42.61 44.55
C LYS A 3 -0.48 -41.58 43.94
N THR A 4 0.69 -42.01 43.45
CA THR A 4 1.69 -41.12 42.83
C THR A 4 1.49 -40.90 41.33
N SER A 5 0.75 -41.77 40.63
CA SER A 5 0.49 -41.60 39.18
C SER A 5 -0.65 -40.62 38.85
N MET A 6 -1.47 -40.23 39.83
CA MET A 6 -2.60 -39.32 39.60
C MET A 6 -2.21 -37.83 39.74
N LEU A 7 -1.13 -37.52 40.47
CA LEU A 7 -0.61 -36.16 40.59
C LEU A 7 0.21 -35.73 39.36
N LEU A 8 0.90 -36.67 38.70
CA LEU A 8 1.65 -36.37 37.47
C LEU A 8 0.74 -36.14 36.25
N LEU A 9 -0.46 -36.74 36.26
CA LEU A 9 -1.45 -36.57 35.18
C LEU A 9 -2.22 -35.24 35.29
N MET A 10 -2.38 -34.68 36.49
CA MET A 10 -2.96 -33.33 36.68
C MET A 10 -1.97 -32.20 36.38
N LEU A 11 -0.65 -32.43 36.49
CA LEU A 11 0.36 -31.44 36.09
C LEU A 11 0.58 -31.37 34.57
N PHE A 12 0.13 -32.35 33.80
CA PHE A 12 0.19 -32.32 32.32
C PHE A 12 -1.05 -31.71 31.65
N VAL A 13 -2.13 -31.42 32.40
CA VAL A 13 -3.33 -30.73 31.90
C VAL A 13 -3.29 -29.21 32.19
N ALA A 14 -2.28 -28.73 32.92
CA ALA A 14 -2.10 -27.30 33.23
C ALA A 14 -1.21 -26.54 32.21
N SER A 15 -0.66 -27.22 31.20
CA SER A 15 0.12 -26.60 30.13
C SER A 15 -0.72 -26.35 28.89
N ALA A 16 -0.82 -25.06 28.52
CA ALA A 16 -1.37 -24.51 27.28
C ALA A 16 -2.85 -24.07 27.28
N ALA A 17 -3.33 -23.47 28.38
CA ALA A 17 -4.10 -22.24 28.21
C ALA A 17 -3.11 -21.11 27.91
N ALA A 18 -2.50 -21.12 26.72
CA ALA A 18 -1.89 -19.94 26.18
C ALA A 18 -3.05 -18.98 25.92
N PHE A 19 -3.41 -18.19 26.94
CA PHE A 19 -4.30 -17.06 26.74
C PHE A 19 -3.71 -16.26 25.59
N ALA A 20 -4.44 -16.15 24.48
CA ALA A 20 -4.10 -15.18 23.47
C ALA A 20 -3.94 -13.85 24.20
N GLN A 21 -2.72 -13.30 24.19
CA GLN A 21 -2.47 -12.03 24.84
C GLN A 21 -3.27 -10.98 24.08
N ASN A 22 -4.11 -10.28 24.83
CA ASN A 22 -4.93 -9.20 24.32
C ASN A 22 -4.38 -7.90 24.91
N LEU A 23 -4.21 -6.91 24.05
CA LEU A 23 -3.95 -5.54 24.44
C LEU A 23 -5.29 -4.79 24.48
N ALA A 24 -5.53 -4.07 25.56
CA ALA A 24 -6.62 -3.10 25.66
C ALA A 24 -6.03 -1.76 26.15
N LEU A 25 -6.21 -0.73 25.33
CA LEU A 25 -5.83 0.64 25.62
C LEU A 25 -7.10 1.43 25.93
N GLU A 26 -7.23 1.87 27.17
CA GLU A 26 -8.32 2.74 27.60
C GLU A 26 -7.97 4.22 27.39
N ASN A 27 -8.99 5.08 27.42
CA ASN A 27 -8.87 6.54 27.26
C ASN A 27 -8.35 7.02 25.89
N VAL A 28 -8.49 6.21 24.85
CA VAL A 28 -8.16 6.58 23.46
C VAL A 28 -9.20 7.55 22.91
N GLN A 29 -8.88 8.84 22.85
CA GLN A 29 -9.80 9.89 22.39
C GLN A 29 -10.03 9.84 20.87
N ARG A 30 -8.97 9.51 20.13
CA ARG A 30 -8.95 9.35 18.67
C ARG A 30 -7.82 8.42 18.27
N ALA A 31 -8.08 7.51 17.35
CA ALA A 31 -7.06 6.69 16.71
C ALA A 31 -7.37 6.57 15.21
N THR A 32 -6.32 6.65 14.39
CA THR A 32 -6.36 6.28 12.97
C THR A 32 -5.52 5.01 12.83
N LEU A 33 -6.15 3.88 12.50
CA LEU A 33 -5.49 2.57 12.58
C LEU A 33 -4.26 2.46 11.67
N ARG A 34 -4.26 3.19 10.54
CA ARG A 34 -3.13 3.31 9.61
C ARG A 34 -1.82 3.79 10.26
N ASN A 35 -1.90 4.53 11.35
CA ASN A 35 -0.72 4.99 12.10
C ASN A 35 -0.25 3.95 13.13
N SER A 36 -0.71 2.70 12.99
CA SER A 36 -0.29 1.52 13.75
C SER A 36 0.09 0.42 12.78
N ASP A 37 1.22 -0.23 12.99
CA ASP A 37 1.67 -1.33 12.12
C ASP A 37 2.63 -2.28 12.89
N ALA A 38 2.96 -3.38 12.24
CA ALA A 38 3.98 -4.32 12.68
C ALA A 38 5.40 -3.72 12.51
N ILE A 39 6.22 -3.89 13.55
CA ILE A 39 7.66 -3.70 13.51
C ILE A 39 8.27 -4.99 12.96
N ARG A 40 8.94 -4.92 11.80
CA ARG A 40 9.45 -6.11 11.10
C ARG A 40 10.96 -6.07 10.88
N GLU A 41 11.61 -7.21 11.11
CA GLU A 41 12.99 -7.45 10.67
C GLU A 41 12.95 -8.44 9.50
N GLY A 42 13.07 -7.91 8.27
CA GLY A 42 12.78 -8.68 7.06
C GLY A 42 11.33 -9.19 7.06
N SER A 43 11.17 -10.52 7.05
CA SER A 43 9.86 -11.19 7.09
C SER A 43 9.27 -11.37 8.49
N GLU A 44 10.08 -11.24 9.54
CA GLU A 44 9.70 -11.57 10.90
C GLU A 44 9.09 -10.36 11.61
N VAL A 45 7.92 -10.54 12.25
CA VAL A 45 7.32 -9.52 13.11
C VAL A 45 7.97 -9.56 14.48
N LYS A 46 8.59 -8.45 14.89
CA LYS A 46 9.28 -8.29 16.19
C LYS A 46 8.43 -7.57 17.23
N GLY A 47 7.36 -6.93 16.80
CA GLY A 47 6.43 -6.23 17.67
C GLY A 47 5.50 -5.32 16.90
N TYR A 48 4.90 -4.37 17.61
CA TYR A 48 3.91 -3.45 17.04
C TYR A 48 4.09 -2.06 17.62
N TYR A 49 3.72 -1.06 16.82
CA TYR A 49 3.54 0.29 17.31
C TYR A 49 2.10 0.74 17.11
N PHE A 50 1.59 1.49 18.09
CA PHE A 50 0.24 2.06 18.08
C PHE A 50 0.31 3.56 18.34
N TYR A 51 -0.25 4.36 17.44
CA TYR A 51 -0.31 5.81 17.56
C TYR A 51 -1.74 6.27 17.79
N TYR A 52 -1.97 7.07 18.84
CA TYR A 52 -3.30 7.58 19.15
C TYR A 52 -3.29 8.87 19.99
N GLU A 53 -4.39 9.64 19.93
CA GLU A 53 -4.69 10.75 20.86
C GLU A 53 -5.13 10.14 22.19
N SER A 54 -4.29 10.28 23.22
CA SER A 54 -4.53 9.73 24.56
C SER A 54 -5.28 10.69 25.47
N ASP A 55 -5.19 12.00 25.26
CA ASP A 55 -5.89 12.97 26.10
C ASP A 55 -6.16 14.31 25.42
N ARG A 56 -7.13 15.05 25.97
CA ARG A 56 -7.44 16.44 25.61
C ARG A 56 -7.15 17.33 26.81
N ILE A 57 -5.87 17.71 26.96
CA ILE A 57 -5.37 18.53 28.06
C ILE A 57 -6.19 19.82 28.21
N ASP A 58 -6.47 20.51 27.11
CA ASP A 58 -7.35 21.68 27.08
C ASP A 58 -8.04 21.85 25.71
N LYS A 59 -8.66 23.01 25.43
CA LYS A 59 -9.36 23.25 24.15
C LYS A 59 -8.43 23.29 22.93
N ARG A 60 -7.15 23.61 23.12
CA ARG A 60 -6.11 23.79 22.11
C ARG A 60 -5.04 22.69 22.14
N THR A 61 -4.79 22.08 23.28
CA THR A 61 -3.72 21.10 23.47
C THR A 61 -4.26 19.67 23.49
N ARG A 62 -3.57 18.76 22.80
CA ARG A 62 -3.82 17.32 22.73
C ARG A 62 -2.60 16.57 23.23
N GLU A 63 -2.81 15.45 23.89
CA GLU A 63 -1.75 14.48 24.18
C GLU A 63 -1.86 13.32 23.19
N PHE A 64 -0.73 12.96 22.60
CA PHE A 64 -0.57 11.79 21.74
C PHE A 64 0.34 10.77 22.41
N THR A 65 0.04 9.49 22.20
CA THR A 65 0.85 8.37 22.67
C THR A 65 1.28 7.52 21.49
N LEU A 66 2.59 7.26 21.40
CA LEU A 66 3.18 6.18 20.63
C LEU A 66 3.52 5.04 21.59
N ARG A 67 2.77 3.94 21.49
CA ARG A 67 3.00 2.71 22.27
C ARG A 67 3.75 1.70 21.41
N ILE A 68 4.85 1.16 21.93
CA ILE A 68 5.63 0.09 21.30
C ILE A 68 5.49 -1.17 22.16
N THR A 69 5.25 -2.29 21.49
CA THR A 69 5.10 -3.62 22.10
C THR A 69 6.03 -4.63 21.44
N ASP A 70 6.27 -5.76 22.11
CA ASP A 70 6.89 -6.93 21.48
C ASP A 70 5.88 -7.70 20.61
N ASN A 71 6.32 -8.81 20.00
CA ASN A 71 5.48 -9.69 19.18
C ASN A 71 4.38 -10.43 19.97
N ASN A 72 4.34 -10.26 21.29
CA ASN A 72 3.38 -10.83 22.22
C ASN A 72 2.46 -9.74 22.83
N LEU A 73 2.50 -8.52 22.28
CA LEU A 73 1.77 -7.33 22.75
C LEU A 73 2.14 -6.87 24.17
N ALA A 74 3.26 -7.34 24.74
CA ALA A 74 3.77 -6.79 25.98
C ALA A 74 4.33 -5.39 25.72
N THR A 75 3.84 -4.39 26.48
CA THR A 75 4.29 -3.01 26.35
C THR A 75 5.77 -2.90 26.69
N LEU A 76 6.57 -2.48 25.72
CA LEU A 76 7.98 -2.16 25.89
C LEU A 76 8.18 -0.69 26.22
N LYS A 77 7.39 0.18 25.60
CA LYS A 77 7.53 1.63 25.71
C LYS A 77 6.21 2.35 25.47
N ASP A 78 6.00 3.43 26.23
CA ASP A 78 5.06 4.50 25.91
C ASP A 78 5.82 5.81 25.76
N ILE A 79 5.56 6.52 24.67
CA ILE A 79 6.12 7.84 24.41
C ILE A 79 4.94 8.79 24.29
N LYS A 80 4.86 9.73 25.23
CA LYS A 80 3.84 10.75 25.25
C LYS A 80 4.40 12.07 24.77
N PHE A 81 3.64 12.78 23.98
CA PHE A 81 3.96 14.14 23.59
C PHE A 81 2.69 14.96 23.41
N GLN A 82 2.83 16.27 23.53
CA GLN A 82 1.71 17.19 23.42
C GLN A 82 1.86 18.02 22.15
N ASP A 83 0.73 18.26 21.49
CA ASP A 83 0.65 19.11 20.32
C ASP A 83 -0.68 19.87 20.27
N THR A 84 -0.85 20.68 19.25
CA THR A 84 -2.10 21.40 19.05
C THR A 84 -3.22 20.47 18.57
N LYS A 85 -4.47 20.91 18.73
CA LYS A 85 -5.65 20.24 18.18
C LYS A 85 -5.73 20.28 16.64
N ASP A 86 -4.92 21.12 16.01
CA ASP A 86 -4.90 21.35 14.56
C ASP A 86 -3.81 20.50 13.88
N THR A 87 -3.21 19.57 14.64
CA THR A 87 -2.20 18.61 14.20
C THR A 87 -2.86 17.30 13.78
N ARG A 88 -2.50 16.79 12.60
CA ARG A 88 -2.95 15.50 12.05
C ARG A 88 -1.76 14.62 11.72
N VAL A 89 -1.74 13.38 12.19
CA VAL A 89 -0.79 12.37 11.70
C VAL A 89 -1.37 11.73 10.46
N LEU A 90 -0.72 11.93 9.33
CA LEU A 90 -1.19 11.47 8.02
C LEU A 90 -0.70 10.05 7.73
N GLU A 91 0.57 9.78 8.03
CA GLU A 91 1.19 8.48 7.74
C GLU A 91 2.27 8.12 8.75
N SER A 92 2.53 6.82 8.87
CA SER A 92 3.71 6.28 9.50
C SER A 92 4.37 5.21 8.63
N SER A 93 5.66 4.97 8.87
CA SER A 93 6.41 3.90 8.21
C SER A 93 7.55 3.39 9.10
N PHE A 94 7.95 2.14 8.90
CA PHE A 94 9.07 1.50 9.59
C PHE A 94 10.06 0.94 8.57
N ASN A 95 11.35 1.26 8.71
CA ASN A 95 12.39 0.82 7.78
C ASN A 95 13.27 -0.34 8.30
N GLY A 96 12.78 -1.10 9.28
CA GLY A 96 13.55 -2.17 9.91
C GLY A 96 14.35 -1.74 11.13
N THR A 97 14.65 -0.44 11.29
CA THR A 97 15.41 0.08 12.46
C THR A 97 14.72 1.26 13.14
N ASP A 98 14.07 2.12 12.38
CA ASP A 98 13.51 3.39 12.82
C ASP A 98 12.06 3.53 12.33
N LEU A 99 11.27 4.28 13.09
CA LEU A 99 9.91 4.71 12.77
C LEU A 99 9.95 6.16 12.29
N ILE A 100 9.11 6.50 11.31
CA ILE A 100 8.85 7.88 10.89
C ILE A 100 7.36 8.17 10.94
N PHE A 101 7.00 9.37 11.36
CA PHE A 101 5.63 9.89 11.33
C PHE A 101 5.59 11.16 10.49
N LEU A 102 4.71 11.21 9.50
CA LEU A 102 4.36 12.40 8.74
C LEU A 102 3.17 13.08 9.42
N ILE A 103 3.41 14.29 9.90
CA ILE A 103 2.48 15.10 10.66
C ILE A 103 2.20 16.38 9.86
N PHE A 104 0.93 16.72 9.72
CA PHE A 104 0.48 17.97 9.14
C PHE A 104 -0.02 18.91 10.22
N HIS A 105 0.60 20.08 10.29
CA HIS A 105 0.20 21.18 11.16
C HIS A 105 -0.65 22.15 10.34
N GLU A 106 -1.97 22.02 10.42
CA GLU A 106 -2.89 22.72 9.52
C GLU A 106 -2.79 24.24 9.64
N LYS A 107 -2.64 24.72 10.88
CA LYS A 107 -2.56 26.16 11.18
C LYS A 107 -1.21 26.75 10.78
N GLU A 108 -0.12 26.05 11.09
CA GLU A 108 1.27 26.45 10.78
C GLU A 108 1.63 26.17 9.32
N ARG A 109 0.82 25.38 8.61
CA ARG A 109 0.94 25.09 7.18
C ARG A 109 2.27 24.43 6.83
N ASN A 110 2.62 23.41 7.60
CA ASN A 110 3.85 22.66 7.36
C ASN A 110 3.62 21.15 7.53
N PHE A 111 4.51 20.39 6.90
CA PHE A 111 4.71 18.99 7.22
C PHE A 111 5.90 18.85 8.17
N GLU A 112 5.71 18.07 9.21
CA GLU A 112 6.73 17.63 10.14
C GLU A 112 6.94 16.12 9.99
N TYR A 113 8.20 15.69 9.88
CA TYR A 113 8.61 14.29 9.81
C TYR A 113 9.41 13.94 11.05
N GLN A 114 8.78 13.24 11.99
CA GLN A 114 9.41 12.86 13.24
C GLN A 114 9.95 11.43 13.17
N VAL A 115 11.26 11.27 13.37
CA VAL A 115 11.95 9.97 13.34
C VAL A 115 12.24 9.50 14.76
N TYR A 116 11.87 8.26 15.05
CA TYR A 116 12.12 7.58 16.32
C TYR A 116 12.91 6.30 16.08
N GLY A 117 13.87 5.98 16.95
CA GLY A 117 14.45 4.63 16.96
C GLY A 117 13.41 3.59 17.42
N ALA A 118 13.65 2.31 17.13
CA ALA A 118 12.84 1.22 17.67
C ALA A 118 12.79 1.20 19.23
N ASP A 119 13.76 1.83 19.89
CA ASP A 119 13.78 2.03 21.35
C ASP A 119 12.83 3.15 21.84
N GLY A 120 12.14 3.81 20.90
CA GLY A 120 11.20 4.88 21.16
C GLY A 120 11.83 6.26 21.35
N LYS A 121 13.16 6.41 21.22
CA LYS A 121 13.79 7.72 21.35
C LYS A 121 13.68 8.50 20.05
N LYS A 122 13.21 9.74 20.14
CA LYS A 122 13.22 10.68 19.00
C LYS A 122 14.67 10.90 18.56
N LYS A 123 14.97 10.61 17.30
CA LYS A 123 16.29 10.81 16.69
C LYS A 123 16.33 12.14 15.98
N PHE A 124 15.45 12.35 15.01
CA PHE A 124 15.45 13.54 14.16
C PHE A 124 14.05 14.11 13.98
N ASN A 125 14.02 15.38 13.61
CA ASN A 125 12.85 16.04 13.03
C ASN A 125 13.27 16.77 11.75
N TYR A 126 12.45 16.64 10.71
CA TYR A 126 12.54 17.38 9.45
C TYR A 126 11.24 18.15 9.22
N ASN A 127 11.34 19.40 8.77
CA ASN A 127 10.17 20.24 8.52
C ASN A 127 10.16 20.69 7.07
N ARG A 128 8.97 20.78 6.48
CA ARG A 128 8.72 21.35 5.15
C ARG A 128 7.59 22.36 5.27
N GLU A 129 7.91 23.62 5.06
CA GLU A 129 6.90 24.67 4.93
C GLU A 129 6.16 24.50 3.60
N LEU A 130 4.83 24.68 3.63
CA LEU A 130 3.99 24.51 2.46
C LEU A 130 3.49 25.86 1.97
N SER A 131 3.57 26.09 0.65
CA SER A 131 3.00 27.30 0.07
C SER A 131 1.47 27.24 0.06
N LYS A 132 0.80 28.41 0.00
CA LYS A 132 -0.68 28.47 -0.14
C LYS A 132 -1.18 27.69 -1.36
N LYS A 133 -0.42 27.70 -2.46
CA LYS A 133 -0.79 27.02 -3.71
C LYS A 133 -0.69 25.51 -3.55
N GLU A 134 0.34 25.06 -2.85
CA GLU A 134 0.62 23.66 -2.58
C GLU A 134 -0.40 23.06 -1.62
N ILE A 135 -0.73 23.74 -0.52
CA ILE A 135 -1.79 23.31 0.41
C ILE A 135 -3.10 23.10 -0.33
N LYS A 136 -3.51 24.06 -1.17
CA LYS A 136 -4.72 23.92 -1.98
C LYS A 136 -4.66 22.71 -2.92
N TYR A 137 -3.47 22.37 -3.42
CA TYR A 137 -3.31 21.19 -4.28
C TYR A 137 -3.36 19.89 -3.47
N LEU A 138 -2.72 19.87 -2.31
CA LEU A 138 -2.76 18.77 -1.36
C LEU A 138 -4.19 18.53 -0.84
N GLU A 139 -4.95 19.56 -0.49
CA GLU A 139 -6.39 19.48 -0.13
C GLU A 139 -7.25 18.82 -1.22
N LEU A 140 -6.86 18.94 -2.49
CA LEU A 140 -7.58 18.31 -3.61
C LEU A 140 -7.12 16.89 -3.93
N THR A 141 -5.98 16.46 -3.38
CA THR A 141 -5.31 15.22 -3.79
C THR A 141 -4.98 14.31 -2.63
N TYR A 142 -4.25 14.81 -1.65
CA TYR A 142 -3.64 14.06 -0.55
C TYR A 142 -4.39 14.23 0.78
N LEU A 143 -4.85 15.44 1.10
CA LEU A 143 -5.51 15.80 2.37
C LEU A 143 -7.06 15.79 2.27
N ALA A 144 -7.61 15.34 1.13
CA ALA A 144 -9.04 15.43 0.82
C ALA A 144 -9.92 14.50 1.66
N ASP A 145 -9.37 13.41 2.19
CA ASP A 145 -10.08 12.42 2.98
C ASP A 145 -9.62 12.47 4.44
N GLU A 146 -10.57 12.29 5.37
CA GLU A 146 -10.25 12.13 6.80
C GLU A 146 -9.95 10.67 7.17
N GLU A 147 -10.28 9.72 6.29
CA GLU A 147 -9.95 8.29 6.43
C GLU A 147 -8.64 7.90 5.71
N ASP A 148 -7.88 8.89 5.20
CA ASP A 148 -6.47 8.85 4.80
C ASP A 148 -6.05 7.62 3.97
N THR A 149 -6.35 7.60 2.66
CA THR A 149 -6.08 6.44 1.75
C THR A 149 -4.79 6.53 0.93
N TYR A 150 -4.17 7.70 0.79
CA TYR A 150 -2.97 7.88 -0.06
C TYR A 150 -1.70 7.50 0.69
N LYS A 151 -0.83 6.65 0.12
CA LYS A 151 0.49 6.30 0.67
C LYS A 151 1.62 7.01 -0.07
N GLY A 152 2.26 7.97 0.60
CA GLY A 152 3.40 8.71 0.09
C GLY A 152 4.71 8.40 0.82
N LEU A 153 4.69 7.65 1.94
CA LEU A 153 5.89 7.35 2.71
C LEU A 153 6.39 5.91 2.52
N TYR A 154 7.63 5.76 2.08
CA TYR A 154 8.24 4.49 1.68
C TYR A 154 9.53 4.23 2.48
N PRO A 155 9.65 3.09 3.17
CA PRO A 155 10.87 2.74 3.88
C PRO A 155 12.01 2.36 2.92
N ILE A 156 13.23 2.68 3.31
CA ILE A 156 14.47 2.12 2.75
C ILE A 156 15.21 1.41 3.89
N ASP A 157 15.26 0.09 3.81
CA ASP A 157 15.76 -0.80 4.86
C ASP A 157 17.05 -0.29 5.50
N GLY A 158 16.98 0.02 6.80
CA GLY A 158 18.09 0.45 7.65
C GLY A 158 18.75 1.80 7.32
N ILE A 159 18.29 2.50 6.29
CA ILE A 159 18.97 3.71 5.77
C ILE A 159 18.10 4.97 5.98
N GLY A 160 16.81 4.87 5.69
CA GLY A 160 15.93 6.02 5.79
C GLY A 160 14.57 5.82 5.16
N PHE A 161 13.99 6.92 4.67
CA PHE A 161 12.66 6.95 4.08
C PHE A 161 12.63 7.83 2.85
N ILE A 162 11.80 7.47 1.88
CA ILE A 162 11.39 8.32 0.76
C ILE A 162 9.97 8.79 1.01
N SER A 163 9.75 10.10 0.94
CA SER A 163 8.41 10.68 0.79
C SER A 163 8.21 11.08 -0.67
N ASN A 164 7.10 10.66 -1.28
CA ASN A 164 6.69 11.07 -2.62
C ASN A 164 5.30 11.68 -2.53
N MET A 165 5.22 13.00 -2.71
CA MET A 165 4.00 13.78 -2.49
C MET A 165 3.64 14.61 -3.72
N PRO A 166 2.34 14.82 -4.02
CA PRO A 166 1.92 15.87 -4.95
C PRO A 166 2.49 17.22 -4.50
N SER A 167 3.04 17.99 -5.44
CA SER A 167 3.58 19.33 -5.15
C SER A 167 3.13 20.33 -6.21
N ARG A 168 3.19 21.61 -5.86
CA ARG A 168 2.86 22.71 -6.76
C ARG A 168 3.91 23.81 -6.65
N GLU A 169 4.86 23.78 -7.59
CA GLU A 169 5.91 24.78 -7.74
C GLU A 169 5.56 25.78 -8.85
N ASP A 170 5.56 27.07 -8.54
CA ASP A 170 5.22 28.15 -9.47
C ASP A 170 3.90 27.96 -10.23
N LYS A 171 3.98 27.47 -11.48
CA LYS A 171 2.88 27.17 -12.40
C LYS A 171 2.72 25.65 -12.64
N ASP A 172 3.67 24.84 -12.19
CA ASP A 172 3.71 23.40 -12.40
C ASP A 172 2.82 22.66 -11.41
N TYR A 173 2.10 21.66 -11.90
CA TYR A 173 1.51 20.62 -11.06
C TYR A 173 2.45 19.43 -11.09
N THR A 174 3.18 19.19 -10.02
CA THR A 174 4.31 18.24 -10.02
C THR A 174 4.23 17.31 -8.81
N PHE A 175 5.33 16.64 -8.53
CA PHE A 175 5.54 15.87 -7.31
C PHE A 175 6.86 16.28 -6.67
N GLN A 176 7.00 16.04 -5.38
CA GLN A 176 8.23 16.22 -4.63
C GLN A 176 8.65 14.89 -4.03
N VAL A 177 9.92 14.54 -4.24
CA VAL A 177 10.57 13.41 -3.60
C VAL A 177 11.52 13.93 -2.53
N ASP A 178 11.31 13.54 -1.29
CA ASP A 178 12.20 13.84 -0.18
C ASP A 178 12.82 12.54 0.34
N PHE A 179 14.12 12.58 0.65
CA PHE A 179 14.78 11.53 1.42
C PHE A 179 15.02 11.99 2.85
N PHE A 180 14.77 11.12 3.82
CA PHE A 180 15.05 11.35 5.23
C PHE A 180 15.95 10.23 5.77
N GLY A 181 17.21 10.56 6.05
CA GLY A 181 18.17 9.63 6.65
C GLY A 181 17.87 9.37 8.13
N THR A 182 18.15 8.15 8.60
CA THR A 182 17.92 7.78 10.01
C THR A 182 19.20 7.50 10.79
N ASP A 183 20.32 7.24 10.15
CA ASP A 183 21.63 7.11 10.81
C ASP A 183 22.21 8.48 11.19
N LYS A 184 22.11 9.43 10.28
CA LYS A 184 22.54 10.82 10.41
C LYS A 184 21.42 11.73 9.92
N LYS A 185 21.35 12.93 10.50
CA LYS A 185 20.40 13.95 10.04
C LYS A 185 20.80 14.40 8.63
N LYS A 186 20.19 13.79 7.63
CA LYS A 186 20.47 14.00 6.21
C LYS A 186 19.16 14.03 5.45
N GLN A 187 19.02 15.03 4.61
CA GLN A 187 17.86 15.21 3.75
C GLN A 187 18.31 15.73 2.39
N TRP A 188 17.62 15.30 1.35
CA TRP A 188 17.64 15.93 0.05
C TRP A 188 16.22 15.94 -0.52
N THR A 189 16.00 16.82 -1.49
CA THR A 189 14.72 17.01 -2.15
C THR A 189 14.94 17.03 -3.66
N TYR A 190 14.04 16.38 -4.39
CA TYR A 190 13.95 16.44 -5.85
C TYR A 190 12.54 16.88 -6.25
N ILE A 191 12.46 17.88 -7.12
CA ILE A 191 11.21 18.36 -7.70
C ILE A 191 11.46 18.60 -9.20
N PRO A 192 10.77 17.91 -10.11
CA PRO A 192 10.85 18.23 -11.53
C PRO A 192 9.98 19.46 -11.82
N THR A 193 10.62 20.53 -12.29
CA THR A 193 9.97 21.77 -12.73
C THR A 193 10.37 22.10 -14.17
N ASP A 194 9.39 22.47 -14.98
CA ASP A 194 9.53 22.68 -16.41
C ASP A 194 8.72 23.88 -16.95
N GLY A 195 8.12 24.70 -16.07
CA GLY A 195 7.57 26.01 -16.43
C GLY A 195 6.19 25.99 -17.10
N GLY A 196 5.16 25.54 -16.39
CA GLY A 196 3.77 25.43 -16.80
C GLY A 196 3.30 24.03 -17.21
N LYS A 197 4.07 22.98 -16.89
CA LYS A 197 3.79 21.59 -17.20
C LYS A 197 3.15 20.85 -16.04
N LYS A 198 2.69 19.63 -16.31
CA LYS A 198 2.24 18.69 -15.28
C LYS A 198 3.15 17.47 -15.28
N ASN A 199 3.67 17.11 -14.12
CA ASN A 199 4.50 15.94 -13.90
C ASN A 199 3.84 15.05 -12.83
N MET A 200 3.70 13.77 -13.10
CA MET A 200 3.20 12.79 -12.12
C MET A 200 4.27 11.73 -11.89
N GLY A 201 4.74 11.60 -10.66
CA GLY A 201 5.80 10.69 -10.28
C GLY A 201 5.33 9.63 -9.31
N ASP A 202 5.73 8.40 -9.56
CA ASP A 202 5.49 7.26 -8.69
C ASP A 202 6.83 6.64 -8.27
N TYR A 203 7.01 6.42 -6.97
CA TYR A 203 8.15 5.66 -6.45
C TYR A 203 8.02 4.20 -6.86
N LEU A 204 9.01 3.67 -7.57
CA LEU A 204 9.03 2.28 -8.02
C LEU A 204 9.79 1.39 -7.04
N GLY A 205 10.89 1.88 -6.47
CA GLY A 205 11.74 1.14 -5.54
C GLY A 205 13.18 1.68 -5.48
N THR A 206 14.01 1.04 -4.67
CA THR A 206 15.44 1.36 -4.53
C THR A 206 16.32 0.13 -4.74
N HIS A 207 17.49 0.33 -5.36
CA HIS A 207 18.50 -0.71 -5.50
C HIS A 207 19.89 -0.10 -5.69
N ASN A 208 20.91 -0.64 -5.01
CA ASN A 208 22.32 -0.24 -5.13
C ASN A 208 22.55 1.29 -5.13
N GLY A 209 21.89 1.99 -4.22
CA GLY A 209 22.05 3.44 -4.06
C GLY A 209 21.31 4.29 -5.09
N VAL A 210 20.38 3.71 -5.85
CA VAL A 210 19.52 4.44 -6.79
C VAL A 210 18.05 4.34 -6.34
N VAL A 211 17.37 5.48 -6.34
CA VAL A 211 15.91 5.60 -6.23
C VAL A 211 15.33 5.61 -7.64
N TYR A 212 14.45 4.66 -7.96
CA TYR A 212 13.80 4.56 -9.27
C TYR A 212 12.39 5.14 -9.21
N MET A 213 12.10 6.08 -10.10
CA MET A 213 10.81 6.73 -10.25
C MET A 213 10.23 6.46 -11.63
N GLY A 214 8.93 6.17 -11.71
CA GLY A 214 8.16 6.20 -12.94
C GLY A 214 7.54 7.58 -13.07
N VAL A 215 7.74 8.27 -14.20
CA VAL A 215 7.26 9.64 -14.39
C VAL A 215 6.43 9.74 -15.65
N LEU A 216 5.29 10.41 -15.54
CA LEU A 216 4.48 10.89 -16.66
C LEU A 216 4.65 12.40 -16.77
N GLU A 217 5.13 12.85 -17.92
CA GLU A 217 5.31 14.26 -18.22
C GLU A 217 4.27 14.71 -19.25
N TYR A 218 3.53 15.75 -18.90
CA TYR A 218 2.49 16.34 -19.72
C TYR A 218 2.98 17.67 -20.27
N ASN A 219 2.82 17.87 -21.59
CA ASN A 219 3.26 19.11 -22.24
C ASN A 219 2.42 20.33 -21.82
N SER A 220 1.20 20.11 -21.31
CA SER A 220 0.34 21.13 -20.71
C SER A 220 -0.71 20.48 -19.82
N ASN A 221 -1.47 21.27 -19.06
CA ASN A 221 -2.60 20.77 -18.26
C ASN A 221 -3.75 20.14 -19.08
N LEU A 222 -3.82 20.42 -20.38
CA LEU A 222 -4.81 19.86 -21.30
C LEU A 222 -4.28 18.64 -22.07
N ASP A 223 -2.98 18.36 -21.96
CA ASP A 223 -2.38 17.20 -22.61
C ASP A 223 -3.01 15.93 -22.05
N GLN A 224 -3.41 15.05 -22.95
CA GLN A 224 -4.05 13.78 -22.62
C GLN A 224 -3.12 12.61 -22.91
N LYS A 225 -1.99 12.81 -23.58
CA LYS A 225 -1.06 11.76 -24.01
C LYS A 225 0.34 12.07 -23.47
N PRO A 226 0.56 11.91 -22.15
CA PRO A 226 1.85 12.19 -21.55
C PRO A 226 2.95 11.31 -22.12
N ASP A 227 4.18 11.80 -22.04
CA ASP A 227 5.39 11.00 -22.21
C ASP A 227 5.70 10.26 -20.91
N SER A 228 6.27 9.06 -21.02
CA SER A 228 6.59 8.24 -19.86
C SER A 228 8.09 7.98 -19.78
N TYR A 229 8.63 8.14 -18.57
CA TYR A 229 10.05 8.03 -18.28
C TYR A 229 10.29 7.17 -17.03
N ILE A 230 11.48 6.57 -16.98
CA ILE A 230 12.09 6.10 -15.75
C ILE A 230 13.19 7.09 -15.38
N ILE A 231 13.14 7.61 -14.15
CA ILE A 231 14.16 8.48 -13.59
C ILE A 231 14.90 7.72 -12.50
N GLY A 232 16.23 7.79 -12.52
CA GLY A 232 17.08 7.33 -11.44
C GLY A 232 17.64 8.52 -10.67
N LEU A 233 17.44 8.55 -9.36
CA LEU A 233 18.03 9.53 -8.46
C LEU A 233 19.09 8.87 -7.59
N ASP A 234 20.22 9.55 -7.41
CA ASP A 234 21.26 9.13 -6.48
C ASP A 234 20.71 9.19 -5.05
N MET A 235 20.68 8.05 -4.35
CA MET A 235 20.11 7.95 -3.01
C MET A 235 20.86 8.80 -1.99
N ALA A 236 22.14 9.10 -2.22
CA ALA A 236 22.93 9.91 -1.31
C ALA A 236 22.70 11.43 -1.50
N THR A 237 22.33 11.89 -2.68
CA THR A 237 22.33 13.33 -3.00
C THR A 237 21.03 13.85 -3.60
N GLY A 238 20.13 12.98 -4.05
CA GLY A 238 18.93 13.34 -4.81
C GLY A 238 19.21 13.77 -6.25
N ARG A 239 20.47 13.80 -6.67
CA ARG A 239 20.85 14.20 -8.03
C ARG A 239 20.32 13.17 -9.03
N GLN A 240 19.67 13.65 -10.08
CA GLN A 240 19.27 12.81 -11.20
C GLN A 240 20.50 12.18 -11.87
N LEU A 241 20.56 10.85 -11.86
CA LEU A 241 21.59 10.04 -12.51
C LEU A 241 21.26 9.81 -13.99
N PHE A 242 19.98 9.51 -14.27
CA PHE A 242 19.49 9.30 -15.62
C PHE A 242 17.99 9.60 -15.71
N LYS A 243 17.54 9.87 -16.93
CA LYS A 243 16.14 9.92 -17.34
C LYS A 243 16.03 9.16 -18.65
N LYS A 244 15.24 8.08 -18.68
CA LYS A 244 15.10 7.19 -19.83
C LYS A 244 13.66 7.15 -20.29
N PRO A 245 13.36 7.40 -21.57
CA PRO A 245 12.03 7.18 -22.08
C PRO A 245 11.69 5.69 -21.97
N THR A 246 10.43 5.39 -21.66
CA THR A 246 9.93 4.01 -21.57
C THR A 246 9.45 3.49 -22.92
N ASP A 247 9.41 4.34 -23.93
CA ASP A 247 9.18 3.94 -25.31
C ASP A 247 10.45 3.30 -25.88
N ASN A 248 10.35 2.06 -26.34
CA ASN A 248 11.47 1.31 -26.92
C ASN A 248 11.40 1.20 -28.46
N GLY A 249 10.56 2.02 -29.11
CA GLY A 249 10.34 2.02 -30.56
C GLY A 249 9.44 0.88 -31.06
N LYS A 250 9.06 -0.07 -30.20
CA LYS A 250 8.09 -1.14 -30.49
C LYS A 250 6.81 -0.97 -29.67
N TYR A 251 6.95 -0.64 -28.40
CA TYR A 251 5.86 -0.49 -27.45
C TYR A 251 6.10 0.73 -26.55
N ARG A 252 5.00 1.29 -26.05
CA ARG A 252 5.07 2.19 -24.89
C ARG A 252 4.97 1.36 -23.63
N PHE A 253 5.76 1.69 -22.62
CA PHE A 253 5.73 1.01 -21.33
C PHE A 253 5.33 1.97 -20.21
N TYR A 254 4.49 1.50 -19.29
CA TYR A 254 4.08 2.25 -18.11
C TYR A 254 4.59 1.58 -16.83
N PRO A 255 5.67 2.11 -16.21
CA PRO A 255 6.22 1.55 -14.98
C PRO A 255 5.23 1.63 -13.83
N SER A 256 5.13 0.56 -13.06
CA SER A 256 4.21 0.48 -11.90
C SER A 256 4.91 0.19 -10.58
N SER A 257 5.95 -0.64 -10.60
CA SER A 257 6.74 -1.01 -9.43
C SER A 257 8.10 -1.55 -9.84
N MET A 258 9.01 -1.67 -8.88
CA MET A 258 10.29 -2.34 -9.05
C MET A 258 10.46 -3.43 -7.98
N ASN A 259 11.02 -4.57 -8.38
CA ASN A 259 11.38 -5.64 -7.48
C ASN A 259 12.82 -6.10 -7.73
N VAL A 260 13.50 -6.57 -6.69
CA VAL A 260 14.82 -7.18 -6.82
C VAL A 260 14.65 -8.69 -6.94
N VAL A 261 14.98 -9.23 -8.11
CA VAL A 261 14.83 -10.65 -8.47
C VAL A 261 16.22 -11.20 -8.77
N GLY A 262 16.64 -12.22 -8.03
CA GLY A 262 18.01 -12.76 -8.14
C GLY A 262 19.12 -11.71 -7.96
N GLY A 263 18.89 -10.70 -7.11
CA GLY A 263 19.84 -9.62 -6.85
C GLY A 263 19.89 -8.53 -7.93
N LYS A 264 19.02 -8.58 -8.95
CA LYS A 264 18.94 -7.58 -10.02
C LYS A 264 17.61 -6.83 -9.97
N PRO A 265 17.56 -5.52 -10.28
CA PRO A 265 16.32 -4.77 -10.25
C PRO A 265 15.56 -4.98 -11.57
N TYR A 266 14.27 -5.32 -11.43
CA TYR A 266 13.31 -5.42 -12.52
C TYR A 266 12.16 -4.47 -12.27
N ILE A 267 11.90 -3.61 -13.24
CA ILE A 267 10.73 -2.75 -13.27
C ILE A 267 9.60 -3.51 -13.95
N PHE A 268 8.45 -3.56 -13.29
CA PHE A 268 7.25 -4.19 -13.80
C PHE A 268 6.21 -3.14 -14.17
N GLY A 269 5.45 -3.40 -15.22
CA GLY A 269 4.38 -2.52 -15.66
C GLY A 269 3.63 -3.05 -16.87
N GLU A 270 2.68 -2.26 -17.33
CA GLU A 270 1.91 -2.57 -18.53
C GLU A 270 2.62 -2.04 -19.78
N TYR A 271 2.53 -2.76 -20.89
CA TYR A 271 2.95 -2.26 -22.19
C TYR A 271 1.77 -2.08 -23.14
N PHE A 272 1.93 -1.16 -24.09
CA PHE A 272 0.91 -0.73 -25.03
C PHE A 272 1.53 -0.64 -26.43
N ASN A 273 0.67 -0.62 -27.45
CA ASN A 273 1.12 -0.33 -28.81
C ASN A 273 1.84 1.05 -28.87
N LEU A 274 2.82 1.19 -29.75
CA LEU A 274 3.72 2.35 -29.83
C LEU A 274 3.03 3.72 -29.82
N ASN A 275 1.85 3.83 -30.45
CA ASN A 275 1.13 5.10 -30.54
C ASN A 275 0.04 5.27 -29.48
N ALA A 276 -0.14 4.29 -28.59
CA ALA A 276 -1.19 4.29 -27.60
C ALA A 276 -1.04 5.44 -26.60
N ASN A 277 -2.17 5.89 -26.09
CA ASN A 277 -2.24 6.74 -24.94
C ASN A 277 -2.24 5.86 -23.67
N VAL A 278 -1.11 5.79 -22.95
CA VAL A 278 -0.95 4.93 -21.76
C VAL A 278 -1.93 5.24 -20.62
N ILE A 279 -2.60 6.39 -20.66
CA ILE A 279 -3.65 6.77 -19.71
C ILE A 279 -5.01 6.26 -20.17
N LYS A 280 -5.24 6.21 -21.48
CA LYS A 280 -6.57 6.00 -22.08
C LYS A 280 -6.80 4.63 -22.68
N ASP A 281 -5.80 4.16 -23.39
CA ASP A 281 -5.87 2.93 -24.14
C ASP A 281 -5.66 1.74 -23.22
N LYS A 282 -6.00 0.57 -23.73
CA LYS A 282 -5.86 -0.69 -23.01
C LYS A 282 -4.49 -1.26 -23.27
N SER A 283 -3.87 -1.84 -22.24
CA SER A 283 -2.59 -2.51 -22.36
C SER A 283 -2.69 -3.74 -23.24
N SER A 284 -1.58 -4.10 -23.88
CA SER A 284 -1.42 -5.33 -24.65
C SER A 284 -0.89 -6.49 -23.79
N GLY A 285 -0.36 -6.17 -22.60
CA GLY A 285 0.12 -7.16 -21.63
C GLY A 285 1.02 -6.52 -20.57
N PHE A 286 1.81 -7.36 -19.91
CA PHE A 286 2.85 -6.94 -18.97
C PHE A 286 4.24 -7.01 -19.55
N MET A 287 5.10 -6.15 -19.02
CA MET A 287 6.51 -6.15 -19.31
C MET A 287 7.33 -6.20 -18.02
N PHE A 288 8.35 -7.05 -18.02
CA PHE A 288 9.44 -7.02 -17.06
C PHE A 288 10.66 -6.40 -17.74
N LEU A 289 11.13 -5.29 -17.20
CA LEU A 289 12.25 -4.51 -17.70
C LEU A 289 13.41 -4.59 -16.71
N GLY A 290 14.47 -5.31 -17.08
CA GLY A 290 15.73 -5.27 -16.32
C GLY A 290 16.48 -3.98 -16.61
N ILE A 291 16.95 -3.31 -15.56
CA ILE A 291 17.68 -2.04 -15.65
C ILE A 291 18.89 -2.08 -14.71
N ASP A 292 19.95 -1.30 -14.97
CA ASP A 292 21.07 -1.13 -14.03
C ASP A 292 21.09 0.28 -13.41
N GLU A 293 22.04 0.52 -12.50
CA GLU A 293 22.17 1.78 -11.76
C GLU A 293 22.54 2.97 -12.66
N LYS A 294 22.94 2.72 -13.91
CA LYS A 294 23.24 3.73 -14.94
C LYS A 294 22.08 3.95 -15.90
N GLY A 295 20.95 3.27 -15.69
CA GLY A 295 19.79 3.31 -16.54
C GLY A 295 19.97 2.55 -17.86
N LYS A 296 20.93 1.63 -17.94
CA LYS A 296 21.09 0.73 -19.10
C LYS A 296 20.11 -0.43 -18.95
N LEU A 297 19.38 -0.71 -20.03
CA LEU A 297 18.48 -1.87 -20.08
C LEU A 297 19.31 -3.14 -20.19
N THR A 298 18.98 -4.13 -19.36
CA THR A 298 19.68 -5.42 -19.30
C THR A 298 18.85 -6.57 -19.85
N SER A 299 17.52 -6.44 -19.84
CA SER A 299 16.59 -7.43 -20.40
C SER A 299 15.19 -6.85 -20.57
N GLU A 300 14.42 -7.43 -21.48
CA GLU A 300 13.01 -7.12 -21.71
C GLU A 300 12.23 -8.43 -21.89
N LYS A 301 11.17 -8.62 -21.11
CA LYS A 301 10.22 -9.73 -21.30
C LYS A 301 8.81 -9.21 -21.40
N PHE A 302 8.14 -9.56 -22.50
CA PHE A 302 6.73 -9.24 -22.75
C PHE A 302 5.89 -10.48 -22.52
N ASN A 303 4.78 -10.31 -21.81
CA ASN A 303 3.74 -11.31 -21.65
C ASN A 303 2.41 -10.67 -22.07
N SER A 304 1.96 -10.97 -23.28
CA SER A 304 0.72 -10.45 -23.83
C SER A 304 -0.49 -11.06 -23.15
N TRP A 305 -1.59 -10.31 -23.19
CA TRP A 305 -2.86 -10.76 -22.68
C TRP A 305 -3.38 -11.98 -23.42
N ASP A 306 -3.43 -11.95 -24.75
CA ASP A 306 -4.06 -12.99 -25.57
C ASP A 306 -3.17 -14.20 -25.84
N LEU A 307 -1.85 -14.03 -26.00
CA LEU A 307 -0.98 -15.15 -26.37
C LEU A 307 -0.38 -15.86 -25.16
N GLU A 308 0.18 -15.12 -24.20
CA GLU A 308 0.82 -15.72 -23.03
C GLU A 308 -0.20 -16.00 -21.93
N LEU A 309 -0.97 -14.99 -21.54
CA LEU A 309 -1.95 -15.11 -20.45
C LEU A 309 -3.25 -15.81 -20.91
N GLY A 310 -3.63 -15.67 -22.18
CA GLY A 310 -4.80 -16.32 -22.78
C GLY A 310 -4.74 -17.86 -22.78
N LYS A 311 -3.55 -18.44 -22.55
CA LYS A 311 -3.38 -19.89 -22.33
C LYS A 311 -3.94 -20.35 -20.97
N PHE A 312 -4.06 -19.43 -20.01
CA PHE A 312 -4.40 -19.74 -18.62
C PHE A 312 -5.64 -18.98 -18.11
N LEU A 313 -6.06 -17.93 -18.81
CA LEU A 313 -7.18 -17.07 -18.45
C LEU A 313 -8.09 -16.84 -19.66
N ASP A 314 -9.40 -16.71 -19.41
CA ASP A 314 -10.34 -16.20 -20.41
C ASP A 314 -10.20 -14.68 -20.53
N VAL A 315 -9.13 -14.25 -21.20
CA VAL A 315 -8.72 -12.87 -21.35
C VAL A 315 -8.73 -12.44 -22.82
N SER A 316 -9.32 -11.28 -23.07
CA SER A 316 -9.27 -10.65 -24.40
C SER A 316 -7.89 -10.03 -24.66
N ALA A 317 -7.54 -9.84 -25.95
CA ALA A 317 -6.33 -9.10 -26.36
C ALA A 317 -6.23 -7.66 -25.82
N LYS A 318 -7.30 -7.15 -25.22
CA LYS A 318 -7.36 -5.82 -24.60
C LYS A 318 -7.32 -5.89 -23.05
N GLY A 319 -6.85 -7.00 -22.48
CA GLY A 319 -6.62 -7.18 -21.05
C GLY A 319 -7.85 -7.32 -20.17
N ARG A 320 -9.05 -7.40 -20.77
CA ARG A 320 -10.27 -7.71 -20.00
C ARG A 320 -10.39 -9.22 -19.84
N ILE A 321 -10.36 -9.69 -18.60
CA ILE A 321 -10.57 -11.08 -18.16
C ILE A 321 -12.05 -11.22 -17.80
N ALA A 322 -12.80 -12.10 -18.47
CA ALA A 322 -14.26 -12.37 -18.31
C ALA A 322 -15.04 -11.49 -17.29
N ASP A 323 -15.53 -12.09 -16.20
CA ASP A 323 -16.23 -11.39 -15.11
C ASP A 323 -15.27 -10.66 -14.15
N PHE A 324 -13.99 -11.02 -14.18
CA PHE A 324 -12.94 -10.39 -13.39
C PHE A 324 -12.74 -8.90 -13.74
N GLY A 325 -12.86 -8.52 -15.02
CA GLY A 325 -12.61 -7.15 -15.49
C GLY A 325 -11.16 -6.92 -15.88
N TYR A 326 -10.57 -5.79 -15.46
CA TYR A 326 -9.16 -5.47 -15.66
C TYR A 326 -8.37 -5.77 -14.38
N MET A 327 -7.11 -6.12 -14.51
CA MET A 327 -6.26 -6.40 -13.35
C MET A 327 -5.54 -5.15 -12.88
N TYR A 328 -5.53 -4.94 -11.57
CA TYR A 328 -4.56 -4.09 -10.90
C TYR A 328 -3.57 -4.97 -10.14
N VAL A 329 -2.26 -4.78 -10.36
CA VAL A 329 -1.21 -5.55 -9.68
C VAL A 329 -0.81 -4.86 -8.39
N HIS A 330 -0.94 -5.58 -7.28
CA HIS A 330 -0.63 -5.09 -5.94
C HIS A 330 0.81 -5.38 -5.53
N GLN A 331 1.31 -6.58 -5.82
CA GLN A 331 2.62 -7.02 -5.39
C GLN A 331 3.20 -8.08 -6.34
N ILE A 332 4.53 -8.16 -6.39
CA ILE A 332 5.27 -9.26 -7.02
C ILE A 332 6.16 -9.92 -5.98
N ILE A 333 6.17 -11.24 -5.95
CA ILE A 333 6.91 -12.06 -4.98
C ILE A 333 7.79 -13.04 -5.74
N GLN A 334 9.08 -13.06 -5.46
CA GLN A 334 9.95 -14.17 -5.86
C GLN A 334 10.15 -15.13 -4.67
N VAL A 335 9.98 -16.42 -4.93
CA VAL A 335 10.27 -17.50 -3.97
C VAL A 335 11.64 -18.13 -4.26
N ALA A 336 12.18 -18.88 -3.31
CA ALA A 336 13.56 -19.39 -3.33
C ALA A 336 13.90 -20.25 -4.56
N ASN A 337 12.92 -20.95 -5.14
CA ASN A 337 13.12 -21.75 -6.34
C ASN A 337 13.28 -20.91 -7.63
N GLY A 338 13.14 -19.58 -7.53
CA GLY A 338 13.26 -18.64 -8.64
C GLY A 338 11.94 -18.25 -9.31
N ASP A 339 10.85 -18.98 -9.06
CA ASP A 339 9.51 -18.63 -9.56
C ASP A 339 9.07 -17.27 -9.01
N VAL A 340 8.32 -16.55 -9.84
CA VAL A 340 7.82 -15.21 -9.56
C VAL A 340 6.29 -15.22 -9.59
N TYR A 341 5.66 -14.55 -8.63
CA TYR A 341 4.21 -14.49 -8.50
C TYR A 341 3.75 -13.04 -8.53
N ALA A 342 2.91 -12.68 -9.50
CA ALA A 342 2.21 -11.40 -9.50
C ALA A 342 0.84 -11.57 -8.84
N ILE A 343 0.59 -10.73 -7.85
CA ILE A 343 -0.64 -10.69 -7.05
C ILE A 343 -1.46 -9.51 -7.54
N GLY A 344 -2.67 -9.78 -8.02
CA GLY A 344 -3.55 -8.76 -8.54
C GLY A 344 -4.98 -8.88 -8.04
N GLU A 345 -5.75 -7.85 -8.34
CA GLU A 345 -7.18 -7.76 -8.02
C GLU A 345 -7.93 -7.16 -9.20
N GLY A 346 -9.12 -7.70 -9.46
CA GLY A 346 -9.93 -7.32 -10.59
C GLY A 346 -10.75 -6.06 -10.33
N TRP A 347 -11.00 -5.29 -11.37
CA TRP A 347 -11.91 -4.16 -11.30
C TRP A 347 -12.59 -3.88 -12.64
N LYS A 348 -13.81 -3.34 -12.59
CA LYS A 348 -14.59 -2.98 -13.79
C LYS A 348 -15.55 -1.82 -13.53
N LYS A 349 -15.87 -1.08 -14.58
CA LYS A 349 -16.95 -0.08 -14.56
C LYS A 349 -18.31 -0.78 -14.55
N ALA A 350 -19.27 -0.25 -13.78
CA ALA A 350 -20.66 -0.71 -13.75
C ALA A 350 -21.62 0.47 -13.63
N ALA A 351 -22.89 0.29 -13.97
CA ALA A 351 -23.91 1.32 -13.78
C ALA A 351 -24.13 1.60 -12.29
N SER A 352 -24.22 2.88 -11.92
CA SER A 352 -24.61 3.33 -10.58
C SER A 352 -26.08 3.71 -10.56
N GLY A 353 -26.91 2.91 -9.88
CA GLY A 353 -28.32 3.27 -9.67
C GLY A 353 -28.49 4.56 -8.87
N LEU A 354 -27.62 4.78 -7.88
CA LEU A 354 -27.59 6.01 -7.10
C LEU A 354 -27.21 7.21 -7.98
N GLY A 355 -26.14 7.10 -8.76
CA GLY A 355 -25.70 8.16 -9.66
C GLY A 355 -26.72 8.50 -10.75
N ILE A 356 -27.40 7.49 -11.32
CA ILE A 356 -28.48 7.68 -12.28
C ILE A 356 -29.66 8.42 -11.62
N ALA A 357 -30.09 7.99 -10.44
CA ALA A 357 -31.19 8.63 -9.73
C ALA A 357 -30.85 10.08 -9.33
N ALA A 358 -29.64 10.32 -8.82
CA ALA A 358 -29.15 11.64 -8.44
C ALA A 358 -29.13 12.62 -9.63
N GLN A 359 -28.64 12.17 -10.79
CA GLN A 359 -28.67 12.96 -12.02
C GLN A 359 -30.09 13.23 -12.52
N ALA A 360 -31.00 12.27 -12.39
CA ALA A 360 -32.40 12.42 -12.82
C ALA A 360 -33.18 13.47 -11.99
N ILE A 361 -32.84 13.65 -10.70
CA ILE A 361 -33.49 14.64 -9.81
C ILE A 361 -32.74 15.99 -9.75
N GLY A 362 -31.70 16.18 -10.57
CA GLY A 362 -30.88 17.40 -10.56
C GLY A 362 -29.94 17.52 -9.36
N ALA A 363 -29.82 16.50 -8.52
CA ALA A 363 -28.83 16.42 -7.45
C ALA A 363 -27.49 15.99 -8.05
N GLY A 364 -26.71 16.95 -8.56
CA GLY A 364 -25.35 16.71 -9.07
C GLY A 364 -24.39 16.18 -7.99
N GLY A 365 -23.28 15.58 -8.40
CA GLY A 365 -22.17 15.18 -7.50
C GLY A 365 -21.71 13.73 -7.61
N VAL A 366 -22.59 12.80 -7.97
CA VAL A 366 -22.25 11.37 -8.15
C VAL A 366 -22.34 10.99 -9.64
N ALA A 367 -21.39 10.19 -10.13
CA ALA A 367 -21.39 9.70 -11.51
C ALA A 367 -22.42 8.57 -11.70
N ALA A 368 -23.05 8.51 -12.86
CA ALA A 368 -23.91 7.39 -13.29
C ALA A 368 -23.16 6.06 -13.47
N ILE A 369 -21.84 6.07 -13.27
CA ILE A 369 -20.96 4.90 -13.31
C ILE A 369 -20.29 4.79 -11.94
N LYS A 370 -20.21 3.55 -11.45
CA LYS A 370 -19.42 3.16 -10.29
C LYS A 370 -18.31 2.19 -10.70
N ILE A 371 -17.38 1.97 -9.79
CA ILE A 371 -16.40 0.89 -9.90
C ILE A 371 -16.90 -0.32 -9.12
N LYS A 372 -16.69 -1.48 -9.70
CA LYS A 372 -16.72 -2.77 -9.00
C LYS A 372 -15.31 -3.29 -8.87
N VAL A 373 -14.88 -3.60 -7.65
CA VAL A 373 -13.67 -4.36 -7.37
C VAL A 373 -14.10 -5.82 -7.16
N THR A 374 -13.48 -6.75 -7.88
CA THR A 374 -13.97 -8.13 -8.10
C THR A 374 -13.02 -9.14 -7.45
N ASP A 375 -12.54 -10.15 -8.15
CA ASP A 375 -11.79 -11.28 -7.60
C ASP A 375 -10.30 -10.98 -7.39
N MET A 376 -9.64 -11.81 -6.58
CA MET A 376 -8.18 -11.85 -6.48
C MET A 376 -7.60 -12.76 -7.59
N ILE A 377 -6.36 -12.51 -8.00
CA ILE A 377 -5.65 -13.37 -8.95
C ILE A 377 -4.17 -13.51 -8.57
N VAL A 378 -3.65 -14.72 -8.78
CA VAL A 378 -2.22 -15.01 -8.68
C VAL A 378 -1.73 -15.53 -10.02
N ILE A 379 -0.75 -14.86 -10.61
CA ILE A 379 -0.08 -15.27 -11.85
C ILE A 379 1.32 -15.76 -11.50
N GLN A 380 1.64 -16.99 -11.87
CA GLN A 380 2.95 -17.60 -11.70
C GLN A 380 3.77 -17.45 -12.98
N PHE A 381 5.03 -17.05 -12.80
CA PHE A 381 6.06 -17.01 -13.82
C PHE A 381 7.25 -17.86 -13.39
N ASP A 382 8.03 -18.35 -14.36
CA ASP A 382 9.36 -18.89 -14.08
C ASP A 382 10.38 -17.76 -13.82
N LYS A 383 11.63 -18.16 -13.55
CA LYS A 383 12.78 -17.26 -13.33
C LYS A 383 13.11 -16.34 -14.52
N ASP A 384 12.64 -16.70 -15.72
CA ASP A 384 12.84 -15.96 -16.98
C ASP A 384 11.57 -15.18 -17.37
N PHE A 385 10.62 -15.07 -16.42
CA PHE A 385 9.34 -14.40 -16.53
C PHE A 385 8.41 -14.96 -17.63
N ASN A 386 8.52 -16.25 -17.98
CA ASN A 386 7.51 -16.94 -18.78
C ASN A 386 6.31 -17.32 -17.90
N VAL A 387 5.09 -17.11 -18.39
CA VAL A 387 3.88 -17.50 -17.67
C VAL A 387 3.81 -19.02 -17.51
N LYS A 388 3.73 -19.49 -16.26
CA LYS A 388 3.54 -20.91 -15.89
C LYS A 388 2.09 -21.25 -15.55
N GLY A 389 1.34 -20.27 -15.06
CA GLY A 389 -0.04 -20.47 -14.65
C GLY A 389 -0.69 -19.21 -14.12
N ALA A 390 -2.01 -19.23 -14.02
CA ALA A 390 -2.79 -18.19 -13.38
C ALA A 390 -3.98 -18.82 -12.65
N LYS A 391 -4.32 -18.29 -11.48
CA LYS A 391 -5.48 -18.76 -10.70
C LYS A 391 -6.24 -17.57 -10.13
N VAL A 392 -7.53 -17.52 -10.44
CA VAL A 392 -8.48 -16.56 -9.89
C VAL A 392 -9.09 -17.13 -8.61
N TYR A 393 -9.20 -16.28 -7.61
CA TYR A 393 -9.76 -16.58 -6.30
C TYR A 393 -10.97 -15.69 -6.08
N ALA A 394 -12.15 -16.29 -6.10
CA ALA A 394 -13.41 -15.57 -6.00
C ALA A 394 -13.51 -14.82 -4.68
N LYS A 395 -14.00 -13.58 -4.73
CA LYS A 395 -14.44 -12.82 -3.55
C LYS A 395 -15.69 -12.03 -3.85
N ARG A 396 -16.27 -11.36 -2.85
CA ARG A 396 -17.44 -10.52 -3.11
C ARG A 396 -17.04 -9.24 -3.84
N ASP A 397 -17.86 -8.86 -4.82
CA ASP A 397 -17.77 -7.54 -5.44
C ASP A 397 -17.95 -6.42 -4.40
N ASN A 398 -16.95 -5.54 -4.28
CA ASN A 398 -17.07 -4.26 -3.60
C ASN A 398 -17.41 -3.15 -4.62
N SER A 399 -18.16 -2.13 -4.20
CA SER A 399 -18.59 -1.03 -5.08
C SER A 399 -18.12 0.32 -4.56
N ILE A 400 -17.53 1.12 -5.45
CA ILE A 400 -17.05 2.47 -5.16
C ILE A 400 -17.81 3.44 -6.05
N GLU A 401 -18.61 4.31 -5.43
CA GLU A 401 -19.27 5.40 -6.13
C GLU A 401 -18.24 6.46 -6.53
N LEU A 402 -18.34 6.91 -7.78
CA LEU A 402 -17.40 7.89 -8.31
C LEU A 402 -18.00 9.29 -8.28
N PRO A 403 -17.19 10.34 -8.07
CA PRO A 403 -17.65 11.70 -8.22
C PRO A 403 -17.95 11.99 -9.69
N GLN A 404 -18.82 12.96 -9.93
CA GLN A 404 -19.19 13.36 -11.28
C GLN A 404 -17.95 13.68 -12.14
N GLY A 405 -17.93 13.17 -13.37
CA GLY A 405 -16.81 13.35 -14.31
C GLY A 405 -15.67 12.33 -14.15
N ALA A 406 -15.49 11.70 -12.99
CA ALA A 406 -14.41 10.71 -12.78
C ALA A 406 -14.60 9.44 -13.63
N GLY A 407 -15.84 9.10 -13.99
CA GLY A 407 -16.14 8.01 -14.92
C GLY A 407 -15.55 8.19 -16.33
N LEU A 408 -15.14 9.40 -16.71
CA LEU A 408 -14.46 9.72 -17.97
C LEU A 408 -12.97 9.38 -17.95
N ALA A 409 -12.39 9.16 -16.77
CA ALA A 409 -11.03 8.64 -16.64
C ALA A 409 -10.97 7.21 -17.20
N ALA A 410 -9.82 6.87 -17.76
CA ALA A 410 -9.61 5.59 -18.41
C ALA A 410 -8.81 4.62 -17.54
N GLY A 411 -8.59 3.41 -18.06
CA GLY A 411 -8.18 2.20 -17.34
C GLY A 411 -7.16 2.44 -16.22
N PRO A 412 -5.89 2.67 -16.57
CA PRO A 412 -4.80 2.78 -15.59
C PRO A 412 -4.95 3.96 -14.62
N ALA A 413 -5.38 5.13 -15.10
CA ALA A 413 -5.59 6.30 -14.24
C ALA A 413 -6.72 6.06 -13.23
N LEU A 414 -7.78 5.37 -13.64
CA LEU A 414 -8.89 5.04 -12.75
C LEU A 414 -8.48 3.99 -11.73
N ALA A 415 -7.66 2.99 -12.10
CA ALA A 415 -7.10 2.03 -11.14
C ALA A 415 -6.24 2.71 -10.08
N LYS A 416 -5.38 3.67 -10.48
CA LYS A 416 -4.62 4.49 -9.52
C LYS A 416 -5.51 5.34 -8.63
N PHE A 417 -6.55 5.93 -9.20
CA PHE A 417 -7.55 6.69 -8.44
C PHE A 417 -8.26 5.81 -7.41
N ILE A 418 -8.69 4.59 -7.79
CA ILE A 418 -9.29 3.61 -6.87
C ILE A 418 -8.33 3.29 -5.72
N LYS A 419 -7.05 2.99 -6.02
CA LYS A 419 -6.07 2.65 -5.00
C LYS A 419 -5.76 3.81 -4.06
N TYR A 420 -5.37 4.95 -4.60
CA TYR A 420 -4.76 6.00 -3.81
C TYR A 420 -5.78 6.99 -3.23
N ASN A 421 -6.91 7.19 -3.89
CA ASN A 421 -7.93 8.16 -3.43
C ASN A 421 -9.09 7.52 -2.68
N TYR A 422 -9.29 6.20 -2.79
CA TYR A 422 -10.40 5.50 -2.11
C TYR A 422 -9.94 4.32 -1.27
N GLY A 423 -8.67 3.89 -1.36
CA GLY A 423 -8.23 2.65 -0.74
C GLY A 423 -9.12 1.46 -1.14
N GLY A 424 -9.72 1.52 -2.33
CA GLY A 424 -10.93 0.75 -2.63
C GLY A 424 -10.69 -0.70 -3.03
N PHE A 425 -9.42 -1.10 -3.12
CA PHE A 425 -9.02 -2.48 -3.32
C PHE A 425 -9.00 -3.21 -1.99
N ASP A 426 -9.41 -4.48 -1.99
CA ASP A 426 -9.56 -5.23 -0.75
C ASP A 426 -8.26 -5.97 -0.35
N TYR A 427 -7.25 -5.99 -1.23
CA TYR A 427 -5.88 -6.40 -0.87
C TYR A 427 -5.33 -5.59 0.33
N VAL A 428 -4.83 -6.28 1.34
CA VAL A 428 -4.26 -5.64 2.55
C VAL A 428 -2.73 -5.72 2.53
N TYR A 429 -2.16 -6.93 2.48
CA TYR A 429 -0.72 -7.16 2.42
C TYR A 429 -0.38 -8.57 1.94
N SER A 430 0.88 -8.79 1.58
CA SER A 430 1.45 -10.13 1.45
C SER A 430 2.58 -10.31 2.45
N GLN A 431 2.74 -11.54 2.94
CA GLN A 431 3.82 -11.94 3.83
C GLN A 431 4.60 -13.08 3.19
N VAL A 432 5.90 -12.93 3.07
CA VAL A 432 6.82 -13.97 2.57
C VAL A 432 7.60 -14.47 3.77
N ASN A 433 7.81 -15.78 3.90
CA ASN A 433 8.64 -16.32 4.98
C ASN A 433 10.14 -16.06 4.73
N LYS A 434 10.96 -16.29 5.75
CA LYS A 434 12.38 -15.90 5.77
C LYS A 434 13.22 -16.57 4.69
N ASP A 435 13.01 -17.88 4.49
CA ASP A 435 13.68 -18.68 3.47
C ASP A 435 13.02 -18.50 2.09
N ARG A 436 11.95 -17.71 1.99
CA ARG A 436 11.18 -17.43 0.77
C ARG A 436 10.63 -18.69 0.11
N THR A 437 10.36 -19.76 0.86
CA THR A 437 9.74 -20.99 0.35
C THR A 437 8.22 -20.91 0.33
N SER A 438 7.63 -20.02 1.13
CA SER A 438 6.18 -19.82 1.23
C SER A 438 5.80 -18.35 1.32
N PHE A 439 4.56 -18.03 0.96
CA PHE A 439 3.99 -16.71 1.15
C PHE A 439 2.47 -16.79 1.36
N ALA A 440 1.89 -15.75 1.96
CA ALA A 440 0.45 -15.54 2.07
C ALA A 440 0.07 -14.20 1.45
N VAL A 441 -1.02 -14.17 0.70
CA VAL A 441 -1.68 -12.97 0.19
C VAL A 441 -2.93 -12.75 0.99
N CYS A 442 -3.03 -11.61 1.67
CA CYS A 442 -4.11 -11.34 2.59
C CYS A 442 -5.02 -10.21 2.08
N TYR A 443 -6.33 -10.42 2.16
CA TYR A 443 -7.34 -9.47 1.68
C TYR A 443 -8.57 -9.47 2.59
N ALA A 444 -9.23 -8.31 2.69
CA ALA A 444 -10.51 -8.17 3.35
C ALA A 444 -11.65 -8.64 2.41
N ASP A 445 -12.74 -9.13 2.97
CA ASP A 445 -13.96 -9.40 2.19
C ASP A 445 -15.19 -9.24 3.09
N TRP A 446 -16.38 -9.21 2.49
CA TRP A 446 -17.65 -9.26 3.17
C TRP A 446 -18.46 -10.46 2.71
N VAL A 447 -18.81 -11.38 3.60
CA VAL A 447 -19.62 -12.54 3.23
C VAL A 447 -21.07 -12.39 3.72
N LYS A 448 -22.00 -13.03 3.00
CA LYS A 448 -23.43 -13.09 3.35
C LYS A 448 -23.91 -14.51 3.14
N GLU A 449 -23.49 -15.38 4.04
CA GLU A 449 -23.91 -16.78 4.10
C GLU A 449 -25.05 -16.95 5.11
N LYS A 450 -25.62 -18.15 5.17
CA LYS A 450 -26.73 -18.45 6.09
C LYS A 450 -26.32 -18.26 7.55
N ASP A 451 -25.11 -18.71 7.89
CA ASP A 451 -24.64 -18.78 9.28
C ASP A 451 -23.74 -17.60 9.67
N TYR A 452 -23.25 -16.83 8.70
CA TYR A 452 -22.46 -15.63 8.97
C TYR A 452 -22.69 -14.52 7.94
N LYS A 453 -22.87 -13.30 8.44
CA LYS A 453 -22.98 -12.08 7.64
C LYS A 453 -22.12 -10.99 8.26
N GLY A 454 -20.99 -10.70 7.64
CA GLY A 454 -20.00 -9.80 8.21
C GLY A 454 -18.73 -9.68 7.40
N ALA A 455 -17.86 -8.80 7.89
CA ALA A 455 -16.48 -8.67 7.41
C ALA A 455 -15.70 -9.96 7.68
N THR A 456 -14.78 -10.27 6.80
CA THR A 456 -13.87 -11.42 6.90
C THR A 456 -12.48 -10.97 6.50
N PHE A 457 -11.48 -11.68 6.99
CA PHE A 457 -10.12 -11.56 6.52
C PHE A 457 -9.70 -12.90 5.94
N ASN A 458 -9.18 -12.87 4.71
CA ASN A 458 -8.92 -14.05 3.92
C ASN A 458 -7.43 -14.11 3.59
N ALA A 459 -6.90 -15.33 3.47
CA ALA A 459 -5.54 -15.58 3.06
C ALA A 459 -5.50 -16.58 1.90
N ILE A 460 -4.72 -16.27 0.87
CA ILE A 460 -4.30 -17.24 -0.16
C ILE A 460 -2.84 -17.58 0.15
N SER A 461 -2.60 -18.80 0.63
CA SER A 461 -1.29 -19.25 1.06
C SER A 461 -0.65 -20.13 0.00
N TYR A 462 0.62 -19.91 -0.30
CA TYR A 462 1.45 -20.76 -1.12
C TYR A 462 2.50 -21.43 -0.25
N ASN A 463 2.52 -22.76 -0.23
CA ASN A 463 3.54 -23.55 0.46
C ASN A 463 3.82 -24.83 -0.33
N ASP A 464 5.10 -25.18 -0.50
CA ASP A 464 5.55 -26.39 -1.20
C ASP A 464 4.87 -26.63 -2.57
N GLY A 465 4.75 -25.57 -3.38
CA GLY A 465 4.15 -25.67 -4.72
C GLY A 465 2.62 -25.74 -4.73
N LYS A 466 1.96 -25.63 -3.58
CA LYS A 466 0.50 -25.75 -3.44
C LYS A 466 -0.10 -24.48 -2.89
N PHE A 467 -1.29 -24.16 -3.38
CA PHE A 467 -2.11 -23.08 -2.86
C PHE A 467 -3.21 -23.61 -1.94
N SER A 468 -3.39 -22.97 -0.79
CA SER A 468 -4.54 -23.12 0.11
C SER A 468 -5.23 -21.77 0.34
N GLN A 469 -6.45 -21.81 0.85
CA GLN A 469 -7.20 -20.63 1.27
C GLN A 469 -7.64 -20.79 2.72
N ASP A 470 -7.64 -19.68 3.44
CA ASP A 470 -8.18 -19.61 4.79
C ASP A 470 -8.97 -18.30 4.98
N MET A 471 -9.87 -18.31 5.96
CA MET A 471 -10.77 -17.21 6.27
C MET A 471 -11.02 -17.15 7.77
N ILE A 472 -10.91 -15.94 8.34
CA ILE A 472 -11.39 -15.64 9.68
C ILE A 472 -12.53 -14.61 9.66
N PRO A 473 -13.61 -14.81 10.44
CA PRO A 473 -14.62 -13.79 10.68
C PRO A 473 -14.01 -12.60 11.45
N THR A 474 -14.21 -11.37 10.96
CA THR A 474 -13.69 -10.14 11.60
C THR A 474 -14.77 -9.13 11.92
N LYS A 475 -16.05 -9.50 11.82
CA LYS A 475 -17.14 -8.60 12.20
C LYS A 475 -17.11 -8.34 13.70
N SER A 476 -17.03 -7.07 14.05
CA SER A 476 -17.13 -6.63 15.43
C SER A 476 -18.04 -5.41 15.58
N LYS A 477 -18.18 -4.95 16.82
CA LYS A 477 -18.86 -3.68 17.16
C LYS A 477 -17.92 -2.48 17.11
N ALA A 478 -16.66 -2.67 16.72
CA ALA A 478 -15.69 -1.60 16.61
C ALA A 478 -16.16 -0.54 15.60
N THR A 479 -15.74 0.70 15.84
CA THR A 479 -15.97 1.81 14.90
C THR A 479 -15.10 1.63 13.65
N SER A 480 -13.87 1.16 13.83
CA SER A 480 -12.98 0.74 12.76
C SER A 480 -12.17 -0.47 13.21
N SER A 481 -11.75 -1.29 12.25
CA SER A 481 -10.91 -2.46 12.48
C SER A 481 -9.89 -2.58 11.35
N GLN A 482 -8.70 -3.08 11.67
CA GLN A 482 -7.64 -3.39 10.73
C GLN A 482 -6.99 -4.70 11.14
N VAL A 483 -6.55 -5.48 10.15
CA VAL A 483 -5.76 -6.68 10.39
C VAL A 483 -4.32 -6.38 10.03
N LEU A 484 -3.43 -6.59 11.01
CA LEU A 484 -1.99 -6.42 10.87
C LEU A 484 -1.31 -7.81 10.78
N PRO A 485 -0.18 -7.91 10.08
CA PRO A 485 0.59 -9.15 10.04
C PRO A 485 1.14 -9.52 11.42
N ALA A 486 1.25 -10.82 11.65
CA ALA A 486 1.87 -11.40 12.83
C ALA A 486 2.87 -12.49 12.43
N GLU A 487 3.24 -13.36 13.36
CA GLU A 487 3.95 -14.60 13.05
C GLU A 487 3.17 -15.42 12.01
N GLN A 488 3.89 -16.15 11.15
CA GLN A 488 3.26 -16.96 10.10
C GLN A 488 2.19 -17.89 10.69
N GLY A 489 1.00 -17.91 10.07
CA GLY A 489 -0.17 -18.64 10.58
C GLY A 489 -0.96 -17.90 11.66
N LYS A 490 -0.64 -16.63 11.94
CA LYS A 490 -1.42 -15.74 12.80
C LYS A 490 -1.57 -14.37 12.15
N VAL A 491 -2.56 -13.63 12.63
CA VAL A 491 -2.74 -12.21 12.37
C VAL A 491 -3.05 -11.47 13.65
N LEU A 492 -2.80 -10.16 13.68
CA LEU A 492 -3.22 -9.29 14.76
C LEU A 492 -4.45 -8.51 14.31
N ILE A 493 -5.57 -8.66 15.01
CA ILE A 493 -6.76 -7.83 14.80
C ILE A 493 -6.65 -6.61 15.71
N LEU A 494 -6.72 -5.42 15.12
CA LEU A 494 -6.69 -4.12 15.79
C LEU A 494 -8.04 -3.43 15.63
N GLU A 495 -8.66 -3.05 16.74
CA GLU A 495 -10.03 -2.54 16.78
C GLU A 495 -10.14 -1.25 17.59
N TYR A 496 -10.75 -0.22 17.00
CA TYR A 496 -11.01 1.05 17.67
C TYR A 496 -12.50 1.23 17.96
N PHE A 497 -12.83 1.42 19.23
CA PHE A 497 -14.18 1.64 19.74
C PHE A 497 -14.34 3.11 20.14
N LYS A 498 -14.72 3.98 19.18
CA LYS A 498 -14.79 5.44 19.38
C LYS A 498 -15.69 5.86 20.54
N LYS A 499 -16.82 5.17 20.76
CA LYS A 499 -17.74 5.46 21.86
C LYS A 499 -17.20 5.05 23.22
N GLU A 500 -16.45 3.94 23.27
CA GLU A 500 -15.83 3.42 24.48
C GLU A 500 -14.48 4.09 24.76
N LYS A 501 -13.95 4.86 23.81
CA LYS A 501 -12.59 5.43 23.84
C LYS A 501 -11.54 4.36 24.10
N ARG A 502 -11.62 3.26 23.34
CA ARG A 502 -10.81 2.06 23.55
C ARG A 502 -10.18 1.59 22.26
N LEU A 503 -8.90 1.22 22.30
CA LEU A 503 -8.21 0.49 21.23
C LEU A 503 -7.89 -0.92 21.74
N SER A 504 -8.18 -1.95 20.97
CA SER A 504 -7.92 -3.34 21.34
C SER A 504 -7.12 -4.05 20.27
N ALA A 505 -6.15 -4.87 20.68
CA ALA A 505 -5.42 -5.73 19.77
C ALA A 505 -5.39 -7.17 20.29
N HIS A 506 -5.62 -8.15 19.43
CA HIS A 506 -5.56 -9.58 19.79
C HIS A 506 -5.13 -10.43 18.59
N PHE A 507 -4.52 -11.58 18.87
CA PHE A 507 -4.10 -12.50 17.83
C PHE A 507 -5.21 -13.47 17.44
N GLU A 508 -5.37 -13.68 16.14
CA GLU A 508 -6.17 -14.76 15.58
C GLU A 508 -5.29 -15.69 14.76
N LYS A 509 -5.63 -16.99 14.75
CA LYS A 509 -4.91 -17.96 13.93
C LYS A 509 -5.49 -17.98 12.52
N LEU A 510 -4.60 -18.14 11.54
CA LEU A 510 -4.96 -18.57 10.20
C LEU A 510 -4.76 -20.09 10.12
N ASN A 511 -5.76 -20.83 9.64
CA ASN A 511 -5.78 -22.29 9.56
C ASN A 511 -4.82 -22.86 8.50
#